data_AF-S7SVE1-F1
#
_entry.id   AF-S7SVE1-F1
#
_cell.length_a   1.000
_cell.length_b   1.000
_cell.length_c   1.000
_cell.angle_alpha   90.00
_cell.angle_beta   90.00
_cell.angle_gamma   90.00
#
_symmetry.space_group_name_H-M   'P 1'
#
loop_
_entity.id
_entity.type
_entity.pdbx_description
1 polymer ?
#
loop_
_entity_poly.entity_id
_entity_poly.type
_entity_poly.pdbx_seq_one_letter_code
_entity_poly.pdbx_strand_id
1 'polypeptide(L)'
;MGIGVLLAKRSGVRPNCARHAHWGASLVIVMMFLHTLRVFFQGAYKKPREMNWIVGVLIFMVMMGLGFTGYLLPWDMKALFATKVGLQIAEATPLIGPAIKTLLAGDPEIVGAQTLTRFFAIHVFFLPAALLGLMAAHFLMIRRQGISGPL
;
A
#
# COMPACT_ATOMS: atom_id res chain seq x y z
N MET A 1 14.12 -25.55 -6.75
CA MET A 1 14.76 -24.42 -6.03
C MET A 1 16.09 -24.01 -6.69
N GLY A 2 16.14 -23.82 -8.01
CA GLY A 2 17.43 -23.73 -8.73
C GLY A 2 17.51 -22.77 -9.93
N ILE A 3 16.41 -22.14 -10.36
CA ILE A 3 16.40 -21.27 -11.55
C ILE A 3 16.48 -19.78 -11.19
N GLY A 4 15.89 -19.37 -10.05
CA GLY A 4 15.91 -17.97 -9.60
C GLY A 4 17.28 -17.46 -9.15
N VAL A 5 18.15 -18.33 -8.62
CA VAL A 5 19.49 -17.96 -8.14
C VAL A 5 20.45 -17.70 -9.32
N LEU A 6 20.27 -18.40 -10.44
CA LEU A 6 21.16 -18.28 -11.61
C LEU A 6 20.95 -16.96 -12.37
N LEU A 7 19.71 -16.45 -12.40
CA LEU A 7 19.39 -15.19 -13.08
C LEU A 7 19.81 -13.96 -12.26
N ALA A 8 19.76 -14.03 -10.92
CA ALA A 8 20.22 -12.96 -10.04
C ALA A 8 21.74 -12.72 -10.10
N LYS A 9 22.52 -13.74 -10.48
CA LYS A 9 23.98 -13.60 -10.66
C LYS A 9 24.37 -12.90 -11.97
N ARG A 10 23.44 -12.76 -12.93
CA ARG A 10 23.72 -12.24 -14.29
C ARG A 10 23.46 -10.73 -14.46
N SER A 11 22.74 -10.09 -13.54
CA SER A 11 22.29 -8.69 -13.66
C SER A 11 23.16 -7.67 -12.93
N GLY A 12 24.25 -8.07 -12.25
CA GLY A 12 25.15 -7.15 -11.53
C GLY A 12 24.50 -6.41 -10.34
N VAL A 13 23.22 -6.65 -10.05
CA VAL A 13 22.52 -6.08 -8.90
C VAL A 13 22.99 -6.80 -7.65
N ARG A 14 23.66 -6.06 -6.75
CA ARG A 14 24.11 -6.63 -5.47
C ARG A 14 22.87 -7.18 -4.73
N PRO A 15 22.85 -8.47 -4.34
CA PRO A 15 21.68 -9.12 -3.72
C PRO A 15 21.21 -8.41 -2.44
N ASN A 16 22.11 -7.66 -1.83
CA ASN A 16 21.84 -6.90 -0.62
C ASN A 16 20.92 -5.68 -0.88
N CYS A 17 20.96 -5.01 -2.04
CA CYS A 17 20.18 -3.78 -2.25
C CYS A 17 18.67 -4.04 -2.27
N ALA A 18 18.22 -5.10 -2.94
CA ALA A 18 16.81 -5.50 -2.94
C ALA A 18 16.35 -5.91 -1.53
N ARG A 19 17.22 -6.58 -0.76
CA ARG A 19 16.94 -6.92 0.64
C ARG A 19 16.75 -5.66 1.49
N HIS A 20 17.62 -4.66 1.37
CA HIS A 20 17.48 -3.39 2.10
C HIS A 20 16.20 -2.63 1.71
N ALA A 21 15.81 -2.63 0.44
CA ALA A 21 14.56 -2.02 -0.01
C ALA A 21 13.31 -2.74 0.56
N HIS A 22 13.35 -4.07 0.68
CA HIS A 22 12.30 -4.84 1.34
C HIS A 22 12.17 -4.49 2.83
N TRP A 23 13.29 -4.37 3.56
CA TRP A 23 13.27 -3.92 4.96
C TRP A 23 12.74 -2.50 5.08
N GLY A 24 13.06 -1.62 4.13
CA GLY A 24 12.54 -0.25 4.07
C GLY A 24 11.01 -0.22 4.05
N ALA A 25 10.37 -1.04 3.22
CA ALA A 25 8.91 -1.12 3.16
C ALA A 25 8.28 -1.55 4.50
N SER A 26 8.85 -2.57 5.15
CA SER A 26 8.39 -3.02 6.47
C SER A 26 8.58 -1.96 7.55
N LEU A 27 9.70 -1.24 7.53
CA LEU A 27 9.98 -0.16 8.49
C LEU A 27 8.98 0.99 8.34
N VAL A 28 8.59 1.38 7.13
CA VAL A 28 7.60 2.45 6.94
C VAL A 28 6.25 2.06 7.55
N ILE A 29 5.79 0.82 7.34
CA ILE A 29 4.52 0.35 7.92
C ILE A 29 4.56 0.38 9.45
N VAL A 30 5.66 -0.10 10.05
CA VAL A 30 5.85 -0.07 11.51
C VAL A 30 5.88 1.37 12.03
N MET A 31 6.63 2.26 11.38
CA MET A 31 6.72 3.67 11.76
C MET A 31 5.38 4.39 11.64
N MET A 32 4.58 4.07 10.63
CA MET A 32 3.23 4.61 10.49
C MET A 32 2.30 4.14 11.60
N PHE A 33 2.37 2.85 11.96
CA PHE A 33 1.60 2.34 13.08
C PHE A 33 1.98 3.04 14.40
N LEU A 34 3.28 3.18 14.68
CA LEU A 34 3.77 3.93 15.84
C LEU A 34 3.37 5.41 15.81
N HIS A 35 3.37 6.05 14.64
CA HIS A 35 2.90 7.43 14.48
C HIS A 35 1.42 7.58 14.84
N THR A 36 0.57 6.68 14.34
CA THR A 36 -0.87 6.66 14.65
C THR A 36 -1.10 6.45 16.15
N LEU A 37 -0.37 5.51 16.78
CA LEU A 37 -0.42 5.29 18.22
C LEU A 37 -0.03 6.54 19.02
N ARG A 38 1.08 7.20 18.64
CA ARG A 38 1.51 8.45 19.30
C ARG A 38 0.41 9.51 19.25
N VAL A 39 -0.21 9.72 18.09
CA VAL A 39 -1.29 10.73 17.93
C VAL A 39 -2.52 10.38 18.76
N PHE A 40 -2.84 9.08 18.87
CA PHE A 40 -3.91 8.59 19.71
C PHE A 40 -3.63 8.84 21.21
N PHE A 41 -2.46 8.45 21.70
CA PHE A 41 -2.09 8.63 23.12
C PHE A 41 -1.89 10.10 23.52
N GLN A 42 -1.35 10.93 22.62
CA GLN A 42 -1.21 12.38 22.86
C GLN A 42 -2.56 13.14 22.78
N GLY A 43 -3.65 12.47 22.37
CA GLY A 43 -4.94 13.12 22.16
C GLY A 43 -4.93 14.19 21.06
N ALA A 44 -3.96 14.12 20.13
CA ALA A 44 -3.73 15.16 19.14
C ALA A 44 -4.84 15.24 18.08
N TYR A 45 -5.74 14.24 18.03
CA TYR A 45 -6.92 14.17 17.17
C TYR A 45 -8.09 15.06 17.62
N LYS A 46 -8.06 15.60 18.86
CA LYS A 46 -9.13 16.46 19.39
C LYS A 46 -9.27 17.76 18.57
N LYS A 47 -10.48 18.35 18.57
CA LYS A 47 -10.79 19.65 17.96
C LYS A 47 -9.67 20.67 18.24
N PRO A 48 -9.13 21.40 17.25
CA PRO A 48 -9.57 21.58 15.84
C PRO A 48 -8.93 20.61 14.81
N ARG A 49 -8.28 19.51 15.23
CA ARG A 49 -7.44 18.65 14.35
C ARG A 49 -8.10 17.35 13.86
N GLU A 50 -9.42 17.22 14.00
CA GLU A 50 -10.17 16.01 13.64
C GLU A 50 -10.04 15.66 12.14
N MET A 51 -10.08 16.67 11.27
CA MET A 51 -9.91 16.46 9.83
C MET A 51 -8.50 15.96 9.47
N ASN A 52 -7.47 16.41 10.20
CA ASN A 52 -6.11 15.95 9.98
C ASN A 52 -5.95 14.47 10.39
N TRP A 53 -6.67 14.04 11.43
CA TRP A 53 -6.72 12.64 11.84
C TRP A 53 -7.35 11.75 10.77
N ILE A 54 -8.51 12.15 10.22
CA ILE A 54 -9.18 11.38 9.15
C ILE A 54 -8.24 11.23 7.94
N VAL A 55 -7.58 12.31 7.53
CA VAL A 55 -6.59 12.24 6.44
C VAL A 55 -5.40 11.34 6.80
N GLY A 56 -4.94 11.36 8.05
CA GLY A 56 -3.90 10.44 8.54
C GLY A 56 -4.31 8.97 8.44
N VAL A 57 -5.54 8.63 8.81
CA VAL A 57 -6.09 7.28 8.66
C VAL A 57 -6.20 6.89 7.18
N LEU A 58 -6.62 7.81 6.31
CA LEU A 58 -6.66 7.56 4.87
C LEU A 58 -5.26 7.30 4.29
N ILE A 59 -4.24 8.06 4.71
CA ILE A 59 -2.84 7.82 4.32
C ILE A 59 -2.37 6.43 4.78
N PHE A 60 -2.73 6.03 6.01
CA PHE A 60 -2.44 4.69 6.52
C PHE A 60 -3.07 3.58 5.65
N MET A 61 -4.33 3.74 5.24
CA MET A 61 -5.01 2.78 4.36
C MET A 61 -4.36 2.71 2.96
N VAL A 62 -3.97 3.85 2.39
CA VAL A 62 -3.25 3.89 1.09
C VAL A 62 -1.88 3.23 1.21
N MET A 63 -1.15 3.45 2.30
CA MET A 63 0.15 2.80 2.52
C MET A 63 0.02 1.28 2.66
N MET A 64 -1.00 0.79 3.38
CA MET A 64 -1.31 -0.65 3.44
C MET A 64 -1.62 -1.21 2.06
N GLY A 65 -2.35 -0.46 1.23
CA GLY A 65 -2.60 -0.80 -0.18
C GLY A 65 -1.31 -0.89 -1.01
N LEU A 66 -0.38 0.05 -0.85
CA LEU A 66 0.95 0.01 -1.49
C LEU A 66 1.74 -1.22 -1.04
N GLY A 67 1.74 -1.54 0.25
CA GLY A 67 2.40 -2.73 0.78
C GLY A 67 1.84 -4.03 0.18
N PHE A 68 0.50 -4.14 0.12
CA PHE A 68 -0.16 -5.30 -0.47
C PHE A 68 0.10 -5.43 -1.96
N THR A 69 -0.16 -4.38 -2.74
CA THR A 69 0.03 -4.42 -4.20
C THR A 69 1.49 -4.62 -4.59
N GLY A 70 2.45 -4.06 -3.84
CA GLY A 70 3.87 -4.28 -4.05
C GLY A 70 4.32 -5.71 -3.78
N TYR A 71 3.67 -6.40 -2.84
CA TYR A 71 3.91 -7.82 -2.58
C TYR A 71 3.47 -8.73 -3.75
N LEU A 72 2.57 -8.26 -4.62
CA LEU A 72 2.07 -9.06 -5.74
C LEU A 72 3.01 -9.06 -6.95
N LEU A 73 3.88 -8.05 -7.09
CA LEU A 73 4.73 -7.82 -8.27
C LEU A 73 5.77 -8.92 -8.57
N PRO A 74 6.40 -9.60 -7.58
CA PRO A 74 7.34 -10.68 -7.85
C PRO A 74 6.74 -11.90 -8.54
N TRP A 75 5.41 -12.01 -8.56
CA TRP A 75 4.64 -13.05 -9.25
C TRP A 75 5.08 -14.49 -8.91
N ASP A 76 5.38 -14.75 -7.64
CA ASP A 76 5.64 -16.08 -7.13
C ASP A 76 4.32 -16.80 -6.78
N MET A 77 4.40 -18.09 -6.42
CA MET A 77 3.19 -18.88 -6.09
C MET A 77 2.39 -18.24 -4.94
N LYS A 78 3.05 -17.63 -3.96
CA LYS A 78 2.38 -16.96 -2.84
C LYS A 78 1.67 -15.68 -3.29
N ALA A 79 2.32 -14.84 -4.10
CA ALA A 79 1.72 -13.65 -4.69
C ALA A 79 0.50 -13.99 -5.55
N LEU A 80 0.53 -15.08 -6.31
CA LEU A 80 -0.60 -15.55 -7.11
C LEU A 80 -1.80 -15.93 -6.24
N PHE A 81 -1.58 -16.68 -5.15
CA PHE A 81 -2.65 -17.01 -4.21
C PHE A 81 -3.17 -15.77 -3.47
N ALA A 82 -2.29 -14.87 -3.04
CA ALA A 82 -2.68 -13.61 -2.42
C ALA A 82 -3.54 -12.75 -3.36
N THR A 83 -3.20 -12.71 -4.65
CA THR A 83 -3.99 -12.01 -5.67
C THR A 83 -5.37 -12.63 -5.82
N LYS A 84 -5.47 -13.96 -5.90
CA LYS A 84 -6.75 -14.68 -5.99
C LYS A 84 -7.65 -14.40 -4.78
N VAL A 85 -7.11 -14.50 -3.58
CA VAL A 85 -7.86 -14.22 -2.34
C VAL A 85 -8.29 -12.75 -2.30
N GLY A 86 -7.43 -11.81 -2.70
CA GLY A 86 -7.77 -10.39 -2.77
C GLY A 86 -8.93 -10.10 -3.73
N LEU A 87 -8.94 -10.74 -4.91
CA LEU A 87 -10.03 -10.61 -5.88
C LEU A 87 -11.33 -11.23 -5.37
N GLN A 88 -11.26 -12.37 -4.66
CA GLN A 88 -12.42 -13.00 -4.03
C GLN A 88 -13.02 -12.12 -2.92
N ILE A 89 -12.20 -11.45 -2.12
CA ILE A 89 -12.66 -10.49 -1.11
C ILE A 89 -13.36 -9.31 -1.79
N ALA A 90 -12.82 -8.81 -2.91
CA ALA A 90 -13.46 -7.74 -3.67
C ALA A 90 -14.83 -8.18 -4.25
N GLU A 91 -14.91 -9.42 -4.74
CA GLU A 91 -16.13 -10.05 -5.26
C GLU A 91 -17.20 -10.26 -4.18
N ALA A 92 -16.81 -10.47 -2.93
CA ALA A 92 -17.75 -10.66 -1.81
C ALA A 92 -18.58 -9.39 -1.48
N THR A 93 -18.28 -8.24 -2.09
CA THR A 93 -19.04 -7.01 -1.89
C THR A 93 -20.42 -7.13 -2.55
N PRO A 94 -21.53 -6.95 -1.80
CA PRO A 94 -22.87 -7.02 -2.36
C PRO A 94 -23.08 -5.89 -3.40
N LEU A 95 -23.87 -6.16 -4.44
CA LEU A 95 -24.18 -5.31 -5.61
C LEU A 95 -23.04 -5.07 -6.62
N ILE A 96 -21.83 -4.72 -6.19
CA ILE A 96 -20.76 -4.26 -7.09
C ILE A 96 -19.57 -5.22 -7.21
N GLY A 97 -19.58 -6.34 -6.46
CA GLY A 97 -18.48 -7.30 -6.40
C GLY A 97 -17.99 -7.81 -7.76
N PRO A 98 -18.88 -8.32 -8.64
CA PRO A 98 -18.46 -8.84 -9.95
C PRO A 98 -17.84 -7.76 -10.86
N ALA A 99 -18.37 -6.53 -10.80
CA ALA A 99 -17.84 -5.40 -11.57
C ALA A 99 -16.45 -4.97 -11.08
N ILE A 100 -16.23 -4.92 -9.76
CA ILE A 100 -14.93 -4.58 -9.16
C ILE A 100 -13.89 -5.65 -9.52
N LYS A 101 -14.25 -6.93 -9.40
CA LYS A 101 -13.36 -8.04 -9.78
C LYS A 101 -12.96 -7.94 -11.25
N THR A 102 -13.91 -7.70 -12.15
CA THR A 102 -13.63 -7.55 -13.57
C THR A 102 -12.72 -6.35 -13.85
N LEU A 103 -12.92 -5.23 -13.15
CA LEU A 103 -12.09 -4.04 -13.28
C LEU A 103 -10.65 -4.27 -12.79
N LEU A 104 -10.47 -4.99 -11.67
CA LEU A 104 -9.16 -5.25 -11.09
C LEU A 104 -8.40 -6.36 -11.82
N ALA A 105 -9.08 -7.45 -12.14
CA ALA A 105 -8.47 -8.63 -12.76
C ALA A 105 -8.28 -8.46 -14.28
N GLY A 106 -9.13 -7.66 -14.93
CA GLY A 106 -9.20 -7.54 -16.40
C GLY A 106 -9.92 -8.72 -17.05
N ASP A 107 -9.65 -9.93 -16.58
CA ASP A 107 -10.36 -11.16 -16.91
C ASP A 107 -11.01 -11.73 -15.62
N PRO A 108 -12.33 -11.99 -15.59
CA PRO A 108 -13.02 -12.48 -14.39
C PRO A 108 -12.64 -13.90 -13.96
N GLU A 109 -12.11 -14.71 -14.88
CA GLU A 109 -11.86 -16.15 -14.67
C GLU A 109 -10.37 -16.47 -14.52
N ILE A 110 -9.50 -15.74 -15.22
CA ILE A 110 -8.07 -16.07 -15.29
C ILE A 110 -7.21 -14.94 -14.69
N VAL A 111 -6.56 -15.24 -13.56
CA VAL A 111 -5.46 -14.40 -13.05
C VAL A 111 -4.23 -14.62 -13.91
N GLY A 112 -3.92 -13.65 -14.76
CA GLY A 112 -2.86 -13.74 -15.75
C GLY A 112 -2.07 -12.45 -15.94
N ALA A 113 -1.40 -12.32 -17.08
CA ALA A 113 -0.54 -11.17 -17.38
C ALA A 113 -1.30 -9.82 -17.31
N GLN A 114 -2.56 -9.79 -17.73
CA GLN A 114 -3.38 -8.57 -17.67
C GLN A 114 -3.66 -8.10 -16.25
N THR A 115 -3.91 -9.05 -15.33
CA THR A 115 -4.09 -8.75 -13.91
C THR A 115 -2.81 -8.13 -13.34
N LEU A 116 -1.65 -8.69 -13.67
CA LEU A 116 -0.36 -8.15 -13.22
C LEU A 116 -0.12 -6.73 -13.74
N THR A 117 -0.38 -6.46 -15.02
CA THR A 117 -0.22 -5.11 -15.59
C THR A 117 -1.13 -4.08 -14.92
N ARG A 118 -2.36 -4.46 -14.56
CA ARG A 118 -3.29 -3.58 -13.83
C ARG A 118 -2.81 -3.30 -12.41
N PHE A 119 -2.40 -4.32 -11.66
CA PHE A 119 -1.83 -4.14 -10.32
C PHE A 119 -0.54 -3.30 -10.35
N PHE A 120 0.29 -3.47 -11.37
CA PHE A 120 1.47 -2.63 -11.59
C PHE A 120 1.08 -1.16 -11.82
N ALA A 121 0.11 -0.88 -12.69
CA ALA A 121 -0.37 0.48 -12.93
C ALA A 121 -0.95 1.11 -11.65
N ILE A 122 -1.74 0.35 -10.88
CA ILE A 122 -2.29 0.80 -9.59
C ILE A 122 -1.18 1.10 -8.59
N HIS A 123 -0.18 0.23 -8.50
CA HIS A 123 0.92 0.34 -7.54
C HIS A 123 1.89 1.48 -7.85
N VAL A 124 2.21 1.70 -9.13
CA VAL A 124 3.23 2.69 -9.54
C VAL A 124 2.64 4.08 -9.78
N PHE A 125 1.39 4.16 -10.25
CA PHE A 125 0.79 5.44 -10.64
C PHE A 125 -0.30 5.89 -9.67
N PHE A 126 -1.37 5.11 -9.52
CA PHE A 126 -2.57 5.56 -8.81
C PHE A 126 -2.38 5.70 -7.30
N LEU A 127 -1.82 4.67 -6.65
CA LEU A 127 -1.61 4.71 -5.20
C LEU A 127 -0.55 5.73 -4.78
N PRO A 128 0.61 5.85 -5.46
CA PRO A 128 1.58 6.91 -5.13
C PRO A 128 1.04 8.31 -5.39
N ALA A 129 0.27 8.52 -6.46
CA ALA A 129 -0.37 9.81 -6.71
C ALA A 129 -1.38 10.18 -5.61
N ALA A 130 -2.21 9.22 -5.18
CA ALA A 130 -3.13 9.41 -4.07
C ALA A 130 -2.40 9.70 -2.76
N LEU A 131 -1.30 8.99 -2.49
CA LEU A 131 -0.46 9.21 -1.31
C LEU A 131 0.13 10.62 -1.30
N LEU A 132 0.69 11.08 -2.43
CA LEU A 132 1.25 12.44 -2.55
C LEU A 132 0.18 13.51 -2.31
N GLY A 133 -1.01 13.35 -2.89
CA GLY A 133 -2.12 14.29 -2.69
C GLY A 133 -2.59 14.36 -1.24
N LEU A 134 -2.78 13.20 -0.60
CA LEU A 134 -3.17 13.15 0.82
C LEU A 134 -2.07 13.68 1.74
N MET A 135 -0.81 13.37 1.46
CA MET A 135 0.34 13.84 2.24
C MET A 135 0.47 15.36 2.17
N ALA A 136 0.28 15.96 0.99
CA ALA A 136 0.23 17.41 0.84
C ALA A 136 -0.90 18.03 1.67
N ALA A 137 -2.11 17.44 1.63
CA ALA A 137 -3.24 17.89 2.44
C ALA A 137 -2.95 17.78 3.95
N HIS A 138 -2.36 16.68 4.39
CA HIS A 138 -2.00 16.42 5.78
C HIS A 138 -0.99 17.46 6.29
N PHE A 139 0.08 17.71 5.56
CA PHE A 139 1.09 18.71 5.95
C PHE A 139 0.55 20.14 5.93
N LEU A 140 -0.31 20.48 4.96
CA LEU A 140 -0.92 21.80 4.89
C LEU A 140 -1.81 22.07 6.11
N MET A 141 -2.58 21.07 6.57
CA MET A 141 -3.40 21.19 7.76
C MET A 141 -2.56 21.35 9.02
N ILE A 142 -1.49 20.56 9.17
CA ILE A 142 -0.54 20.70 10.30
C ILE A 142 0.08 22.11 10.31
N ARG A 143 0.50 22.62 9.15
CA ARG A 143 1.09 23.96 9.04
C ARG A 143 0.10 25.07 9.40
N ARG A 144 -1.19 24.87 9.13
CA ARG A 144 -2.25 25.84 9.49
C ARG A 144 -2.70 25.77 10.95
N GLN A 145 -2.73 24.57 11.54
CA GLN A 145 -3.30 24.34 12.87
C GLN A 145 -2.24 24.32 13.99
N GLY A 146 -0.97 24.21 13.64
CA GLY A 146 0.13 24.13 14.60
C GLY A 146 0.23 22.77 15.31
N ILE A 147 1.37 22.55 15.97
CA ILE A 147 1.63 21.31 16.72
C ILE A 147 0.84 21.33 18.03
N SER A 148 0.27 20.20 18.44
CA SER A 148 -0.36 20.05 19.75
C SER A 148 0.66 20.28 20.87
N GLY A 149 0.30 21.06 21.89
CA GLY A 149 1.14 21.25 23.06
C GLY A 149 1.45 19.92 23.79
N PRO A 150 2.49 19.90 24.65
CA PRO A 150 2.72 18.81 25.57
C PRO A 150 1.48 18.60 26.47
N LEU A 151 1.29 17.36 26.94
CA LEU A 151 0.29 17.07 27.96
C LEU A 151 0.69 17.70 29.30
#